data_AF-A0AAU5LBL0-F1
#
_entry.id   AF-A0AAU5LBL0-F1
#
_cell.length_a   1.000
_cell.length_b   1.000
_cell.length_c   1.000
_cell.angle_alpha   90.00
_cell.angle_beta   90.00
_cell.angle_gamma   90.00
#
_symmetry.space_group_name_H-M   'P 1'
#
loop_
_entity.id
_entity.type
_entity.pdbx_description
1 polymer ?
#
loop_
_entity_poly.entity_id
_entity_poly.type
_entity_poly.pdbx_seq_one_letter_code
_entity_poly.pdbx_strand_id
1 'polypeptide(L)'
;MTGADGVSVEQSSRTLNRAPAWVAEAIRSREAESGAALARPPVPGRLRVGHLLYTVVLDNAVINEENTRSQRTLSGYSDSTEQRIALRADLAPDYEAEVVVHEVLHQCLRVAGIDPDADAAAGLKDVEERTVNALAGPLLAALRDNPALIDYLTHQEPR
;
A
#
# COMPACT_ATOMS: atom_id res chain seq x y z
N MET A 1 6.80 40.24 -61.84
CA MET A 1 5.58 40.36 -61.00
C MET A 1 5.45 39.02 -60.29
N THR A 2 6.03 38.92 -59.08
CA THR A 2 5.32 38.87 -57.76
C THR A 2 4.72 37.49 -57.52
N GLY A 3 5.05 36.73 -56.48
CA GLY A 3 5.90 36.92 -55.31
C GLY A 3 5.94 35.57 -54.57
N ALA A 4 7.03 35.32 -53.85
CA ALA A 4 7.23 34.12 -53.05
C ALA A 4 6.69 34.35 -51.64
N ASP A 5 5.75 33.50 -51.20
CA ASP A 5 5.33 33.40 -49.80
C ASP A 5 6.14 32.30 -49.12
N GLY A 6 7.22 32.71 -48.45
CA GLY A 6 7.91 31.92 -47.45
C GLY A 6 7.50 32.44 -46.07
N VAL A 7 6.77 31.64 -45.31
CA VAL A 7 6.59 31.84 -43.87
C VAL A 7 7.09 30.61 -43.14
N SER A 8 8.32 30.72 -42.62
CA SER A 8 8.88 29.82 -41.61
C SER A 8 8.10 29.96 -40.32
N VAL A 9 7.49 28.86 -39.86
CA VAL A 9 7.02 28.73 -38.47
C VAL A 9 8.16 28.12 -37.65
N GLU A 10 9.23 28.89 -37.49
CA GLU A 10 10.30 28.66 -36.50
C GLU A 10 9.94 29.44 -35.22
N GLN A 11 8.84 29.07 -34.57
CA GLN A 11 8.45 29.64 -33.28
C GLN A 11 7.79 28.59 -32.38
N SER A 12 8.59 27.67 -31.82
CA SER A 12 8.21 26.89 -30.62
C SER A 12 9.41 26.32 -29.86
N SER A 13 10.58 26.98 -29.94
CA SER A 13 11.80 26.55 -29.26
C SER A 13 12.35 27.68 -28.39
N ARG A 14 11.59 28.16 -27.40
CA ARG A 14 12.10 29.13 -26.39
C ARG A 14 11.13 29.30 -25.21
N THR A 15 10.93 28.27 -24.39
CA THR A 15 10.43 28.43 -22.99
C THR A 15 10.59 27.16 -22.14
N LEU A 16 11.66 26.38 -22.33
CA LEU A 16 12.06 25.32 -21.39
C LEU A 16 13.52 25.51 -21.01
N ASN A 17 13.85 26.60 -20.33
CA ASN A 17 15.14 26.66 -19.65
C ASN A 17 15.15 27.69 -18.52
N ARG A 18 14.99 27.19 -17.30
CA ARG A 18 15.56 27.64 -16.01
C ARG A 18 14.65 27.18 -14.87
N ALA A 19 14.67 25.88 -14.59
CA ALA A 19 14.37 25.45 -13.23
C ALA A 19 15.39 26.14 -12.30
N PRO A 20 14.96 26.67 -11.14
CA PRO A 20 15.88 27.24 -10.16
C PRO A 20 16.99 26.25 -9.78
N ALA A 21 18.19 26.75 -9.45
CA ALA A 21 19.33 25.89 -9.11
C ALA A 21 19.00 24.88 -8.00
N TRP A 22 18.15 25.26 -7.03
CA TRP A 22 17.70 24.38 -5.96
C TRP A 22 16.82 23.21 -6.44
N VAL A 23 16.09 23.36 -7.54
CA VAL A 23 15.31 22.26 -8.16
C VAL A 23 16.24 21.28 -8.86
N ALA A 24 17.23 21.79 -9.60
CA ALA A 24 18.23 20.94 -10.25
C ALA A 24 19.13 20.21 -9.23
N GLU A 25 19.40 20.83 -8.09
CA GLU A 25 20.15 20.24 -6.99
C GLU A 25 19.31 19.17 -6.25
N ALA A 26 18.03 19.42 -5.98
CA ALA A 26 17.12 18.41 -5.42
C ALA A 26 16.92 17.19 -6.34
N ILE A 27 16.88 17.39 -7.66
CA ILE A 27 16.82 16.30 -8.65
C ILE A 27 18.14 15.49 -8.63
N ARG A 28 19.29 16.17 -8.69
CA ARG A 28 20.60 15.50 -8.64
C ARG A 28 20.87 14.76 -7.34
N SER A 29 20.40 15.28 -6.20
CA SER A 29 20.50 14.58 -4.91
C SER A 29 19.66 13.32 -4.88
N ARG A 30 18.45 13.33 -5.48
CA ARG A 30 17.62 12.12 -5.63
C ARG A 30 18.23 11.11 -6.60
N GLU A 31 18.85 11.56 -7.69
CA GLU A 31 19.54 10.69 -8.65
C GLU A 31 20.82 10.08 -8.04
N ALA A 32 21.54 10.81 -7.19
CA ALA A 32 22.72 10.32 -6.48
C ALA A 32 22.37 9.33 -5.35
N GLU A 33 21.22 9.52 -4.67
CA GLU A 33 20.67 8.56 -3.70
C GLU A 33 20.10 7.30 -4.39
N SER A 34 19.71 7.40 -5.66
CA SER A 34 19.17 6.30 -6.47
C SER A 34 20.25 5.31 -6.98
N GLY A 35 21.54 5.55 -6.72
CA GLY A 35 22.64 4.74 -7.24
C GLY A 35 22.98 3.48 -6.44
N ALA A 36 22.50 3.36 -5.21
CA ALA A 36 22.49 2.10 -4.47
C ALA A 36 21.08 1.52 -4.61
N ALA A 37 20.94 0.30 -5.15
CA ALA A 37 19.69 -0.43 -5.05
C ALA A 37 19.37 -0.58 -3.56
N LEU A 38 18.52 0.30 -3.03
CA LEU A 38 18.09 0.22 -1.64
C LEU A 38 17.35 -1.11 -1.53
N ALA A 39 17.89 -2.00 -0.71
CA ALA A 39 17.25 -3.28 -0.44
C ALA A 39 15.78 -3.03 -0.05
N ARG A 40 14.88 -3.86 -0.59
CA ARG A 40 13.45 -3.79 -0.27
C ARG A 40 13.27 -3.71 1.25
N PRO A 41 12.50 -2.73 1.77
CA PRO A 41 12.18 -2.68 3.19
C PRO A 41 11.55 -4.02 3.62
N PRO A 42 11.90 -4.53 4.82
CA PRO A 42 11.28 -5.75 5.31
C PRO A 42 9.81 -5.50 5.66
N VAL A 43 9.01 -6.58 5.70
CA VAL A 43 7.65 -6.54 6.25
C VAL A 43 7.71 -5.95 7.67
N PRO A 44 6.86 -4.95 8.02
CA PRO A 44 6.86 -4.35 9.34
C PRO A 44 6.50 -5.38 10.41
N GLY A 45 7.37 -5.63 11.39
CA GLY A 45 7.12 -6.63 12.44
C GLY A 45 6.01 -6.26 13.44
N ARG A 46 5.54 -5.00 13.43
CA ARG A 46 4.42 -4.54 14.25
C ARG A 46 3.56 -3.54 13.48
N LEU A 47 2.25 -3.61 13.67
CA LEU A 47 1.29 -2.69 13.06
C LEU A 47 0.23 -2.24 14.06
N ARG A 48 0.01 -0.93 14.20
CA ARG A 48 -1.09 -0.35 14.96
C ARG A 48 -2.31 -0.14 14.07
N VAL A 49 -3.45 -0.71 14.42
CA VAL A 49 -4.73 -0.46 13.73
C VAL A 49 -5.78 -0.07 14.76
N GLY A 50 -6.21 1.19 14.72
CA GLY A 50 -7.04 1.77 15.78
C GLY A 50 -6.32 1.71 17.12
N HIS A 51 -6.98 1.12 18.12
CA HIS A 51 -6.44 0.97 19.47
C HIS A 51 -5.61 -0.32 19.67
N LEU A 52 -5.54 -1.20 18.66
CA LEU A 52 -4.89 -2.51 18.74
C LEU A 52 -3.49 -2.46 18.11
N LEU A 53 -2.56 -3.22 18.69
CA LEU A 53 -1.17 -3.31 18.24
C LEU A 53 -0.82 -4.76 17.93
N TYR A 54 -0.69 -5.05 16.64
CA TYR A 54 -0.47 -6.40 16.12
C TYR A 54 1.02 -6.71 15.98
N THR A 55 1.37 -7.96 16.26
CA THR A 55 2.65 -8.55 15.83
C THR A 55 2.45 -9.16 14.44
N VAL A 56 3.35 -8.84 13.50
CA VAL A 56 3.33 -9.38 12.14
C VAL A 56 4.42 -10.42 12.00
N VAL A 57 4.08 -11.60 11.50
CA VAL A 57 5.01 -12.72 11.31
C VAL A 57 4.88 -13.31 9.91
N LEU A 58 6.01 -13.73 9.35
CA LEU A 58 6.08 -14.58 8.16
C LEU A 58 6.18 -16.03 8.64
N ASP A 59 5.08 -16.78 8.61
CA ASP A 59 5.00 -18.10 9.20
C ASP A 59 4.07 -19.03 8.41
N ASN A 60 4.67 -19.88 7.57
CA ASN A 60 3.94 -20.85 6.77
C ASN A 60 3.26 -21.93 7.62
N ALA A 61 3.76 -22.24 8.81
CA ALA A 61 3.16 -23.26 9.67
C ALA A 61 1.81 -22.76 10.20
N VAL A 62 1.77 -21.51 10.69
CA VAL A 62 0.53 -20.86 11.15
C VAL A 62 -0.49 -20.79 10.01
N ILE A 63 -0.08 -20.39 8.81
CA ILE A 63 -1.00 -20.33 7.66
C ILE A 63 -1.51 -21.73 7.27
N ASN A 64 -0.67 -22.75 7.27
CA ASN A 64 -1.08 -24.11 6.92
C ASN A 64 -2.06 -24.71 7.94
N GLU A 65 -1.84 -24.44 9.23
CA GLU A 65 -2.76 -24.80 10.29
C GLU A 65 -4.12 -24.12 10.08
N GLU A 66 -4.12 -22.82 9.81
CA GLU A 66 -5.34 -22.07 9.57
C GLU A 66 -6.08 -22.54 8.33
N ASN A 67 -5.38 -22.79 7.21
CA ASN A 67 -5.96 -23.35 6.00
C ASN A 67 -6.70 -24.67 6.26
N THR A 68 -6.10 -25.53 7.10
CA THR A 68 -6.70 -26.79 7.52
C THR A 68 -7.95 -26.55 8.36
N ARG A 69 -7.88 -25.62 9.31
CA ARG A 69 -8.99 -25.27 10.22
C ARG A 69 -10.17 -24.64 9.49
N SER A 70 -9.92 -23.70 8.58
CA SER A 70 -10.94 -22.93 7.88
C SER A 70 -11.41 -23.55 6.57
N GLN A 71 -10.73 -24.61 6.10
CA GLN A 71 -10.94 -25.21 4.77
C GLN A 71 -10.84 -24.20 3.62
N ARG A 72 -9.91 -23.26 3.73
CA ARG A 72 -9.64 -22.22 2.72
C ARG A 72 -8.17 -22.21 2.34
N THR A 73 -7.85 -21.60 1.20
CA THR A 73 -6.47 -21.31 0.81
C THR A 73 -6.19 -19.85 1.15
N LEU A 74 -5.42 -19.62 2.19
CA LEU A 74 -5.06 -18.31 2.71
C LEU A 74 -3.60 -17.99 2.37
N SER A 75 -3.39 -16.71 2.06
CA SER A 75 -2.06 -16.10 1.92
C SER A 75 -1.69 -15.27 3.16
N GLY A 76 -2.70 -14.87 3.93
CA GLY A 76 -2.59 -14.13 5.18
C GLY A 76 -3.72 -14.52 6.13
N TYR A 77 -3.51 -14.25 7.41
CA TYR A 77 -4.45 -14.50 8.48
C TYR A 77 -4.26 -13.46 9.59
N SER A 78 -5.35 -13.06 10.22
CA SER A 78 -5.31 -12.12 11.34
C SER A 78 -6.25 -12.51 12.47
N ASP A 79 -5.72 -12.49 13.69
CA ASP A 79 -6.42 -12.77 14.93
C ASP A 79 -6.39 -11.53 15.84
N SER A 80 -7.58 -10.98 16.14
CA SER A 80 -7.73 -9.82 17.01
C SER A 80 -7.55 -10.13 18.49
N THR A 81 -7.81 -11.37 18.91
CA THR A 81 -7.65 -11.84 20.29
C THR A 81 -6.18 -11.97 20.64
N GLU A 82 -5.41 -12.60 19.75
CA GLU A 82 -3.97 -12.78 19.92
C GLU A 82 -3.15 -11.56 19.45
N GLN A 83 -3.81 -10.57 18.83
CA GLN A 83 -3.18 -9.40 18.23
C GLN A 83 -2.04 -9.82 17.28
N ARG A 84 -2.35 -10.73 16.36
CA ARG A 84 -1.40 -11.33 15.43
C ARG A 84 -1.86 -11.18 13.99
N ILE A 85 -0.92 -10.88 13.10
CA ILE A 85 -1.07 -10.99 11.65
C ILE A 85 0.00 -11.97 11.18
N ALA A 86 -0.42 -13.07 10.56
CA ALA A 86 0.46 -14.05 9.95
C ALA A 86 0.35 -13.96 8.43
N LEU A 87 1.47 -14.11 7.74
CA LEU A 87 1.55 -14.11 6.29
C LEU A 87 2.36 -15.33 5.84
N ARG A 88 2.11 -15.79 4.63
CA ARG A 88 3.01 -16.74 3.98
C ARG A 88 4.36 -16.08 3.69
N ALA A 89 5.44 -16.80 3.97
CA ALA A 89 6.82 -16.35 3.78
C ALA A 89 7.34 -16.53 2.34
N ASP A 90 6.59 -17.22 1.49
CA ASP A 90 7.00 -17.60 0.14
C ASP A 90 6.27 -16.82 -0.98
N LEU A 91 5.69 -15.67 -0.63
CA LEU A 91 4.95 -14.82 -1.56
C LEU A 91 5.91 -13.97 -2.41
N ALA A 92 5.49 -13.69 -3.65
CA ALA A 92 6.16 -12.69 -4.47
C ALA A 92 6.00 -11.29 -3.84
N PRO A 93 6.99 -10.39 -3.95
CA PRO A 93 7.00 -9.10 -3.25
C PRO A 93 5.72 -8.27 -3.36
N ASP A 94 5.21 -8.05 -4.57
CA ASP A 94 4.01 -7.24 -4.78
C ASP A 94 2.76 -7.89 -4.17
N TYR A 95 2.67 -9.21 -4.26
CA TYR A 95 1.55 -9.96 -3.69
C TYR A 95 1.65 -10.04 -2.17
N GLU A 96 2.85 -10.14 -1.60
CA GLU A 96 3.07 -10.02 -0.16
C GLU A 96 2.61 -8.65 0.36
N ALA A 97 2.92 -7.57 -0.36
CA ALA A 97 2.46 -6.23 -0.03
C ALA A 97 0.93 -6.11 -0.10
N GLU A 98 0.30 -6.68 -1.13
CA GLU A 98 -1.16 -6.77 -1.22
C GLU A 98 -1.77 -7.50 -0.02
N VAL A 99 -1.23 -8.66 0.36
CA VAL A 99 -1.73 -9.45 1.50
C VAL A 99 -1.57 -8.69 2.83
N VAL A 100 -0.47 -7.96 3.03
CA VAL A 100 -0.34 -7.08 4.22
C VAL A 100 -1.48 -6.06 4.28
N VAL A 101 -1.76 -5.37 3.17
CA VAL A 101 -2.86 -4.40 3.11
C VAL A 101 -4.20 -5.07 3.37
N HIS A 102 -4.42 -6.26 2.80
CA HIS A 102 -5.64 -7.04 3.00
C HIS A 102 -5.90 -7.32 4.49
N GLU A 103 -4.89 -7.79 5.23
CA GLU A 103 -5.04 -8.06 6.66
C GLU A 103 -5.26 -6.79 7.49
N VAL A 104 -4.64 -5.68 7.10
CA VAL A 104 -4.90 -4.36 7.72
C VAL A 104 -6.34 -3.91 7.48
N LEU A 105 -6.89 -4.10 6.28
CA LEU A 105 -8.29 -3.78 5.96
C LEU A 105 -9.26 -4.62 6.79
N HIS A 106 -8.98 -5.91 6.99
CA HIS A 106 -9.75 -6.74 7.93
C HIS A 106 -9.76 -6.14 9.34
N GLN A 107 -8.63 -5.64 9.83
CA GLN A 107 -8.58 -5.02 11.16
C GLN A 107 -9.31 -3.68 11.20
N CYS A 108 -9.27 -2.91 10.12
CA CYS A 108 -10.02 -1.66 10.01
C CYS A 108 -11.54 -1.89 10.15
N LEU A 109 -12.08 -2.91 9.48
CA LEU A 109 -13.49 -3.29 9.61
C LEU A 109 -13.85 -3.71 11.04
N ARG A 110 -12.99 -4.53 11.68
CA ARG A 110 -13.18 -4.94 13.07
C ARG A 110 -13.18 -3.75 14.03
N VAL A 111 -12.24 -2.82 13.89
CA VAL A 111 -12.17 -1.60 14.71
C VAL A 111 -13.40 -0.72 14.51
N ALA A 112 -13.96 -0.69 13.29
CA ALA A 112 -15.21 0.00 12.99
C ALA A 112 -16.46 -0.74 13.52
N GLY A 113 -16.30 -1.91 14.14
CA GLY A 113 -17.41 -2.74 14.64
C GLY A 113 -18.21 -3.42 13.52
N ILE A 114 -17.62 -3.57 12.34
CA ILE A 114 -18.22 -4.28 11.21
C ILE A 114 -17.76 -5.73 11.20
N ASP A 115 -18.73 -6.63 11.14
CA ASP A 115 -18.55 -8.04 10.81
C ASP A 115 -19.12 -8.29 9.40
N PRO A 116 -18.26 -8.48 8.38
CA PRO A 116 -18.68 -8.68 7.00
C PRO A 116 -19.58 -9.89 6.80
N ASP A 117 -19.36 -10.97 7.56
CA ASP A 117 -20.13 -12.20 7.41
C ASP A 117 -21.54 -12.00 7.98
N ALA A 118 -21.66 -11.30 9.10
CA ALA A 118 -22.94 -10.93 9.68
C ALA A 118 -23.71 -9.92 8.80
N ASP A 119 -23.02 -8.92 8.26
CA ASP A 119 -23.62 -7.89 7.40
C ASP A 119 -24.13 -8.49 6.07
N ALA A 120 -23.39 -9.43 5.49
CA ALA A 120 -23.81 -10.17 4.29
C ALA A 120 -25.06 -11.02 4.56
N ALA A 121 -25.12 -11.72 5.70
CA ALA A 121 -26.28 -12.51 6.09
C ALA A 121 -27.54 -11.65 6.33
N ALA A 122 -27.38 -10.39 6.73
CA ALA A 122 -28.47 -9.48 7.03
C ALA A 122 -29.11 -8.80 5.79
N GLY A 123 -28.57 -9.03 4.58
CA GLY A 123 -29.15 -8.49 3.34
C GLY A 123 -29.19 -6.96 3.28
N LEU A 124 -28.19 -6.31 3.87
CA LEU A 124 -28.12 -4.85 3.97
C LEU A 124 -28.06 -4.18 2.58
N LYS A 125 -28.73 -3.03 2.45
CA LYS A 125 -28.56 -2.13 1.29
C LYS A 125 -27.32 -1.25 1.49
N ASP A 126 -26.75 -0.75 0.41
CA ASP A 126 -25.62 0.20 0.42
C ASP A 126 -24.35 -0.33 1.14
N VAL A 127 -24.08 -1.63 1.02
CA VAL A 127 -22.92 -2.32 1.62
C VAL A 127 -21.60 -1.65 1.23
N GLU A 128 -21.48 -1.19 -0.02
CA GLU A 128 -20.28 -0.49 -0.51
C GLU A 128 -20.00 0.77 0.31
N GLU A 129 -20.94 1.71 0.37
CA GLU A 129 -20.78 2.99 1.07
C GLU A 129 -20.56 2.79 2.58
N ARG A 130 -21.24 1.81 3.18
CA ARG A 130 -21.00 1.44 4.58
C ARG A 130 -19.59 0.89 4.79
N THR A 131 -19.10 0.03 3.89
CA THR A 131 -17.76 -0.53 3.96
C THR A 131 -16.70 0.55 3.78
N VAL A 132 -16.88 1.45 2.81
CA VAL A 132 -15.98 2.59 2.56
C VAL A 132 -15.92 3.49 3.78
N ASN A 133 -17.06 3.88 4.35
CA ASN A 133 -17.11 4.73 5.54
C ASN A 133 -16.44 4.07 6.75
N ALA A 134 -16.60 2.76 6.90
CA ALA A 134 -15.96 2.00 7.97
C ALA A 134 -14.44 1.87 7.80
N LEU A 135 -13.94 1.83 6.57
CA LEU A 135 -12.52 1.70 6.28
C LEU A 135 -11.78 3.04 6.31
N ALA A 136 -12.38 4.12 5.79
CA ALA A 136 -11.66 5.36 5.51
C ALA A 136 -10.93 5.96 6.72
N GLY A 137 -11.63 6.06 7.86
CA GLY A 137 -11.05 6.59 9.10
C GLY A 137 -9.95 5.68 9.68
N PRO A 138 -10.25 4.42 10.01
CA PRO A 138 -9.27 3.48 10.56
C PRO A 138 -8.06 3.24 9.64
N LEU A 139 -8.27 3.17 8.33
CA LEU A 139 -7.18 3.01 7.37
C LEU A 139 -6.25 4.24 7.39
N LEU A 140 -6.81 5.45 7.35
CA LEU A 140 -5.99 6.67 7.47
C LEU A 140 -5.19 6.70 8.78
N ALA A 141 -5.79 6.27 9.89
CA ALA A 141 -5.09 6.17 11.17
C ALA A 141 -3.95 5.13 11.11
N ALA A 142 -4.22 3.93 10.59
CA ALA A 142 -3.20 2.90 10.43
C ALA A 142 -2.03 3.37 9.53
N LEU A 143 -2.31 4.05 8.43
CA LEU A 143 -1.27 4.60 7.55
C LEU A 143 -0.42 5.67 8.25
N ARG A 144 -1.01 6.50 9.12
CA ARG A 144 -0.28 7.51 9.91
C ARG A 144 0.55 6.92 11.03
N ASP A 145 0.00 5.92 11.73
CA ASP A 145 0.63 5.33 12.91
C ASP A 145 1.76 4.35 12.55
N ASN A 146 1.86 3.93 11.28
CA ASN A 146 2.83 2.94 10.81
C ASN A 146 3.65 3.48 9.62
N PRO A 147 4.58 4.43 9.80
CA PRO A 147 5.39 4.95 8.70
C PRO A 147 6.19 3.86 7.98
N ALA A 148 6.70 2.86 8.70
CA ALA A 148 7.39 1.71 8.11
C ALA A 148 6.49 0.89 7.16
N LEU A 149 5.17 0.88 7.37
CA LEU A 149 4.23 0.26 6.45
C LEU A 149 4.18 1.04 5.13
N ILE A 150 4.15 2.38 5.18
CA ILE A 150 4.16 3.21 3.97
C ILE A 150 5.45 2.99 3.18
N ASP A 151 6.60 3.01 3.86
CA ASP A 151 7.90 2.78 3.24
C ASP A 151 7.94 1.40 2.55
N TYR A 152 7.41 0.37 3.21
CA TYR A 152 7.29 -0.97 2.66
C TYR A 152 6.35 -1.04 1.44
N LEU A 153 5.15 -0.45 1.52
CA LEU A 153 4.13 -0.52 0.47
C LEU A 153 4.45 0.31 -0.77
N THR A 154 5.22 1.40 -0.60
CA THR A 154 5.56 2.32 -1.69
C THR A 154 6.91 2.04 -2.31
N HIS A 155 7.65 1.06 -1.78
CA HIS A 155 8.89 0.61 -2.39
C HIS A 155 8.62 0.02 -3.77
N GLN A 156 9.34 0.53 -4.76
CA GLN A 156 9.32 0.01 -6.12
C GLN A 156 10.67 -0.61 -6.41
N GLU A 157 10.68 -1.86 -6.87
CA GLU A 157 11.91 -2.43 -7.42
C GLU A 157 12.30 -1.66 -8.69
N PRO A 158 13.61 -1.44 -8.92
CA PRO A 158 14.08 -0.88 -10.18
C PRO A 158 13.59 -1.75 -11.35
N ARG A 159 12.86 -1.14 -12.29
CA ARG A 159 12.37 -1.81 -13.50
C ARG A 159 13.42 -1.87 -14.60
#